data_AF-D6K868-F1
#
_entry.id   AF-D6K868-F1
#
_cell.length_a   1.000
_cell.length_b   1.000
_cell.length_c   1.000
_cell.angle_alpha   90.00
_cell.angle_beta   90.00
_cell.angle_gamma   90.00
#
_symmetry.space_group_name_H-M   'P 1'
#
loop_
_entity.id
_entity.type
_entity.pdbx_description
1 polymer ?
#
loop_
_entity_poly.entity_id
_entity_poly.type
_entity_poly.pdbx_seq_one_letter_code
_entity_poly.pdbx_strand_id
1 'polypeptide(L)'
;MASEFSDAFLCEAERHAAWGAVQLETLTAFLPEGPWTADLEACRYRQGDLELRVGVLGTYDTAEQSWMWGWANPGLRGTEVVSLAAAVERYGRARGIPELAEAVLDLSGFPDPRRAAETLAFTGMGVARPTDTSAPRRGRLLWCTSCL
;
A
#
# COMPACT_ATOMS: atom_id res chain seq x y z
N MET A 1 -19.07 8.50 7.03
CA MET A 1 -18.58 9.13 5.79
C MET A 1 -17.63 10.26 6.18
N ALA A 2 -16.33 10.02 6.07
CA ALA A 2 -15.35 11.09 6.20
C ALA A 2 -15.23 11.80 4.85
N SER A 3 -15.14 13.13 4.86
CA SER A 3 -14.91 13.93 3.66
C SER A 3 -13.49 14.52 3.61
N GLU A 4 -12.71 14.29 4.66
CA GLU A 4 -11.34 14.77 4.84
C GLU A 4 -10.55 13.78 5.70
N PHE A 5 -9.22 13.84 5.59
CA PHE A 5 -8.33 13.10 6.46
C PHE A 5 -8.04 13.89 7.74
N SER A 6 -7.75 13.19 8.83
CA SER A 6 -7.30 13.79 10.07
C SER A 6 -5.94 14.49 9.91
N ASP A 7 -5.71 15.53 10.71
CA ASP A 7 -4.42 16.24 10.76
C ASP A 7 -3.24 15.30 11.06
N ALA A 8 -3.47 14.30 11.92
CA ALA A 8 -2.46 13.31 12.27
C ALA A 8 -2.06 12.46 11.07
N PHE A 9 -3.03 12.05 10.25
CA PHE A 9 -2.76 11.37 8.98
C PHE A 9 -2.07 12.29 7.98
N LEU A 10 -2.55 13.53 7.82
CA LEU A 10 -1.99 14.49 6.88
C LEU A 10 -0.51 14.78 7.18
N CYS A 11 -0.13 14.88 8.46
CA CYS A 11 1.28 15.03 8.85
C CYS A 11 2.16 13.86 8.39
N GLU A 12 1.65 12.62 8.47
CA GLU A 12 2.36 11.44 7.95
C GLU A 12 2.38 11.43 6.42
N ALA A 13 1.27 11.80 5.78
CA ALA A 13 1.17 11.90 4.33
C ALA A 13 2.17 12.93 3.79
N GLU A 14 2.28 14.11 4.36
CA GLU A 14 3.27 15.12 3.97
C GLU A 14 4.71 14.61 4.12
N ARG A 15 4.99 13.87 5.20
CA ARG A 15 6.32 13.30 5.48
C ARG A 15 6.69 12.19 4.49
N HIS A 16 5.72 11.48 3.93
CA HIS A 16 5.95 10.19 3.27
C HIS A 16 5.40 10.04 1.86
N ALA A 17 4.32 10.74 1.50
CA ALA A 17 3.66 10.59 0.21
C ALA A 17 4.56 10.99 -0.96
N ALA A 18 5.34 12.07 -0.83
CA ALA A 18 6.30 12.47 -1.86
C ALA A 18 7.35 11.38 -2.12
N TRP A 19 7.81 10.70 -1.06
CA TRP A 19 8.74 9.58 -1.19
C TRP A 19 8.07 8.35 -1.81
N GLY A 20 6.83 8.03 -1.42
CA GLY A 20 6.04 6.96 -2.02
C GLY A 20 5.84 7.16 -3.53
N ALA A 21 5.52 8.37 -3.95
CA ALA A 21 5.37 8.73 -5.36
C ALA A 21 6.70 8.53 -6.14
N VAL A 22 7.82 9.03 -5.60
CA VAL A 22 9.14 8.84 -6.23
C VAL A 22 9.52 7.35 -6.31
N GLN A 23 9.20 6.55 -5.29
CA GLN A 23 9.44 5.10 -5.32
C GLN A 23 8.64 4.41 -6.43
N LEU A 24 7.37 4.80 -6.60
CA LEU A 24 6.53 4.27 -7.67
C LEU A 24 7.06 4.65 -9.05
N GLU A 25 7.36 5.93 -9.29
CA GLU A 25 7.94 6.39 -10.55
C GLU A 25 9.25 5.67 -10.88
N THR A 26 10.14 5.55 -9.88
CA THR A 26 11.42 4.84 -10.03
C THR A 26 11.21 3.37 -10.35
N LEU A 27 10.22 2.73 -9.72
CA LEU A 27 9.88 1.33 -9.99
C LEU A 27 9.35 1.18 -11.42
N THR A 28 8.37 2.00 -11.81
CA THR A 28 7.78 1.97 -13.15
C THR A 28 8.84 2.20 -14.23
N ALA A 29 9.77 3.12 -14.03
CA ALA A 29 10.88 3.35 -14.96
C ALA A 29 11.90 2.20 -15.03
N PHE A 30 11.97 1.37 -13.97
CA PHE A 30 12.86 0.21 -13.90
C PHE A 30 12.21 -1.06 -14.47
N LEU A 31 10.88 -1.17 -14.44
CA LEU A 31 10.16 -2.34 -14.92
C LEU A 31 10.30 -2.49 -16.44
N PRO A 32 10.68 -3.67 -16.96
CA PRO A 32 10.77 -3.89 -18.39
C PRO A 32 9.38 -4.00 -19.02
N GLU A 33 9.28 -3.75 -20.32
CA GLU A 33 8.08 -4.11 -21.08
C GLU A 33 7.91 -5.64 -21.15
N GLY A 34 6.66 -6.10 -21.27
CA GLY A 34 6.35 -7.52 -21.42
C GLY A 34 5.21 -8.00 -20.52
N PRO A 35 4.78 -9.26 -20.67
CA PRO A 35 3.75 -9.84 -19.83
C PRO A 35 4.23 -9.91 -18.38
N TRP A 36 3.29 -9.74 -17.45
CA TRP A 36 3.55 -9.84 -16.02
C TRP A 36 2.73 -10.96 -15.37
N THR A 37 3.25 -11.51 -14.28
CA THR A 37 2.56 -12.46 -13.40
C THR A 37 2.86 -12.13 -11.95
N ALA A 38 1.90 -12.40 -11.06
CA ALA A 38 2.08 -12.29 -9.63
C ALA A 38 1.64 -13.59 -8.95
N ASP A 39 2.56 -14.17 -8.19
CA ASP A 39 2.32 -15.27 -7.27
C ASP A 39 2.34 -14.68 -5.86
N LEU A 40 1.15 -14.44 -5.31
CA LEU A 40 0.99 -13.81 -4.00
C LEU A 40 1.38 -14.75 -2.86
N GLU A 41 1.25 -16.08 -3.04
CA GLU A 41 1.68 -17.05 -2.04
C GLU A 41 3.20 -17.04 -1.89
N ALA A 42 3.93 -16.98 -3.01
CA ALA A 42 5.38 -16.87 -3.03
C ALA A 42 5.91 -15.43 -2.88
N CYS A 43 5.03 -14.43 -2.70
CA CYS A 43 5.36 -13.01 -2.69
C CYS A 43 6.22 -12.60 -3.90
N ARG A 44 5.90 -13.11 -5.10
CA ARG A 44 6.73 -12.99 -6.30
C ARG A 44 5.99 -12.28 -7.41
N TYR A 45 6.65 -11.30 -8.01
CA TYR A 45 6.22 -10.66 -9.25
C TYR A 45 7.25 -10.89 -10.32
N ARG A 46 6.81 -11.21 -11.53
CA ARG A 46 7.66 -11.36 -12.71
C ARG A 46 7.14 -10.49 -13.83
N GLN A 47 8.03 -9.79 -14.51
CA GLN A 47 7.72 -9.05 -15.73
C GLN A 47 8.91 -9.15 -16.69
N GLY A 48 8.68 -9.70 -17.88
CA GLY A 48 9.77 -10.13 -18.76
C GLY A 48 10.74 -11.06 -18.01
N ASP A 49 12.03 -10.70 -18.01
CA ASP A 49 13.08 -11.44 -17.30
C ASP A 49 13.33 -10.95 -15.87
N LEU A 50 12.62 -9.89 -15.43
CA LEU A 50 12.76 -9.33 -14.09
C LEU A 50 11.87 -10.09 -13.10
N GLU A 51 12.44 -10.42 -11.94
CA GLU A 51 11.71 -10.98 -10.81
C GLU A 51 11.92 -10.13 -9.55
N LEU A 52 10.83 -9.79 -8.87
CA LEU A 52 10.80 -8.97 -7.66
C LEU A 52 10.02 -9.68 -6.55
N ARG A 53 10.36 -9.38 -5.29
CA ARG A 53 9.47 -9.68 -4.16
C ARG A 53 8.40 -8.59 -4.05
N VAL A 54 7.17 -8.99 -3.72
CA VAL A 54 6.02 -8.08 -3.59
C VAL A 54 5.24 -8.30 -2.31
N GLY A 55 4.50 -7.27 -1.92
CA GLY A 55 3.50 -7.34 -0.87
C GLY A 55 2.23 -6.59 -1.32
N VAL A 56 1.08 -7.01 -0.80
CA VAL A 56 -0.21 -6.36 -1.01
C VAL A 56 -0.44 -5.39 0.14
N LEU A 57 -0.46 -4.09 -0.19
CA LEU A 57 -0.71 -3.03 0.79
C LEU A 57 -2.19 -2.87 1.11
N GLY A 58 -3.05 -2.91 0.08
CA GLY A 58 -4.50 -2.78 0.18
C GLY A 58 -5.14 -2.74 -1.20
N THR A 59 -6.46 -2.65 -1.20
CA THR A 59 -7.30 -2.70 -2.39
C THR A 59 -8.30 -1.55 -2.33
N TYR A 60 -8.43 -0.85 -3.44
CA TYR A 60 -9.47 0.16 -3.64
C TYR A 60 -10.64 -0.46 -4.41
N ASP A 61 -11.83 -0.45 -3.80
CA ASP A 61 -13.07 -0.83 -4.47
C ASP A 61 -13.64 0.39 -5.19
N THR A 62 -13.76 0.30 -6.52
CA THR A 62 -14.26 1.41 -7.34
C THR A 62 -15.78 1.59 -7.28
N ALA A 63 -16.54 0.52 -7.00
CA ALA A 63 -17.98 0.56 -6.89
C ALA A 63 -18.41 1.12 -5.53
N GLU A 64 -17.79 0.61 -4.46
CA GLU A 64 -18.07 1.04 -3.08
C GLU A 64 -17.27 2.27 -2.66
N GLN A 65 -16.33 2.74 -3.50
CA GLN A 65 -15.44 3.87 -3.23
C GLN A 65 -14.77 3.74 -1.87
N SER A 66 -14.22 2.56 -1.59
CA SER A 66 -13.65 2.24 -0.28
C SER A 66 -12.24 1.68 -0.40
N TRP A 67 -11.43 1.91 0.62
CA TRP A 67 -10.09 1.33 0.74
C TRP A 67 -10.07 0.27 1.82
N MET A 68 -9.69 -0.95 1.46
CA MET A 68 -9.42 -2.03 2.40
C MET A 68 -7.92 -2.28 2.48
N TRP A 69 -7.35 -2.23 3.69
CA TRP A 69 -5.95 -2.60 3.87
C TRP A 69 -5.73 -4.11 3.69
N GLY A 70 -4.54 -4.49 3.21
CA GLY A 70 -4.21 -5.89 2.93
C GLY A 70 -4.32 -6.79 4.16
N TRP A 71 -3.97 -6.27 5.35
CA TRP A 71 -4.11 -7.00 6.62
C TRP A 71 -5.56 -7.32 7.00
N ALA A 72 -6.52 -6.56 6.46
CA ALA A 72 -7.95 -6.77 6.67
C ALA A 72 -8.55 -7.77 5.67
N ASN A 73 -7.88 -8.05 4.55
CA ASN A 73 -8.38 -8.97 3.53
C ASN A 73 -8.46 -10.41 4.06
N PRO A 74 -9.67 -11.02 4.17
CA PRO A 74 -9.82 -12.37 4.71
C PRO A 74 -9.06 -13.45 3.92
N GLY A 75 -8.90 -13.28 2.61
CA GLY A 75 -8.20 -14.23 1.74
C GLY A 75 -6.68 -14.17 1.86
N LEU A 76 -6.13 -13.08 2.40
CA LEU A 76 -4.67 -12.88 2.55
C LEU A 76 -4.24 -12.79 4.02
N ARG A 77 -5.19 -12.77 4.97
CA ARG A 77 -4.90 -12.62 6.39
C ARG A 77 -3.94 -13.70 6.88
N GLY A 78 -2.86 -13.28 7.54
CA GLY A 78 -1.84 -14.17 8.09
C GLY A 78 -0.77 -14.63 7.10
N THR A 79 -0.86 -14.23 5.83
CA THR A 79 0.17 -14.55 4.83
C THR A 79 1.31 -13.53 4.83
N GLU A 80 2.47 -13.90 4.29
CA GLU A 80 3.63 -13.01 4.20
C GLU A 80 3.36 -11.79 3.31
N VAL A 81 2.51 -11.94 2.29
CA VAL A 81 2.25 -10.89 1.28
C VAL A 81 1.64 -9.63 1.90
N VAL A 82 0.97 -9.74 3.05
CA VAL A 82 0.36 -8.60 3.77
C VAL A 82 1.16 -8.16 5.00
N SER A 83 2.37 -8.68 5.20
CA SER A 83 3.22 -8.34 6.36
C SER A 83 3.53 -6.84 6.47
N LEU A 84 3.73 -6.16 5.33
CA LEU A 84 3.94 -4.72 5.28
C LEU A 84 2.67 -3.94 5.61
N ALA A 85 1.51 -4.40 5.13
CA ALA A 85 0.23 -3.82 5.53
C ALA A 85 0.01 -3.97 7.04
N ALA A 86 0.34 -5.12 7.63
CA ALA A 86 0.26 -5.31 9.08
C ALA A 86 1.21 -4.37 9.86
N ALA A 87 2.33 -3.96 9.26
CA ALA A 87 3.19 -2.93 9.85
C ALA A 87 2.51 -1.55 9.88
N VAL A 88 1.72 -1.21 8.85
CA VAL A 88 0.89 0.01 8.82
C VAL A 88 -0.14 -0.01 9.95
N GLU A 89 -0.85 -1.13 10.14
CA GLU A 89 -1.83 -1.27 11.22
C GLU A 89 -1.20 -1.00 12.59
N ARG A 90 -0.07 -1.65 12.88
CA ARG A 90 0.65 -1.47 14.15
C ARG A 90 1.08 -0.01 14.34
N TYR A 91 1.56 0.63 13.27
CA TYR A 91 1.95 2.05 13.30
C TYR A 91 0.77 2.96 13.61
N GLY A 92 -0.36 2.77 12.90
CA GLY A 92 -1.60 3.53 13.09
C GLY A 92 -2.15 3.38 14.50
N ARG A 93 -2.24 2.14 15.00
CA ARG A 93 -2.68 1.86 16.38
C ARG A 93 -1.78 2.50 17.43
N ALA A 94 -0.45 2.43 17.26
CA ALA A 94 0.50 3.00 18.20
C ALA A 94 0.43 4.54 18.27
N ARG A 95 0.00 5.20 17.20
CA ARG A 95 -0.13 6.68 17.12
C ARG A 95 -1.55 7.20 17.22
N GLY A 96 -2.56 6.32 17.27
CA GLY A 96 -3.96 6.71 17.26
C GLY A 96 -4.40 7.37 15.95
N ILE A 97 -3.90 6.89 14.80
CA ILE A 97 -4.27 7.38 13.46
C ILE A 97 -5.31 6.42 12.85
N PRO A 98 -6.61 6.77 12.84
CA PRO A 98 -7.68 5.87 12.40
C PRO A 98 -7.48 5.39 10.96
N GLU A 99 -7.00 6.25 10.07
CA GLU A 99 -6.85 5.95 8.64
C GLU A 99 -5.87 4.80 8.36
N LEU A 100 -4.93 4.58 9.29
CA LEU A 100 -3.93 3.52 9.21
C LEU A 100 -4.31 2.29 10.07
N ALA A 101 -5.36 2.39 10.90
CA ALA A 101 -5.73 1.38 11.89
C ALA A 101 -7.12 0.75 11.66
N GLU A 102 -8.01 1.43 10.94
CA GLU A 102 -9.31 0.92 10.52
C GLU A 102 -9.14 -0.03 9.33
N ALA A 103 -9.94 -1.10 9.31
CA ALA A 103 -9.82 -2.17 8.31
C ALA A 103 -10.23 -1.72 6.92
N VAL A 104 -11.34 -0.98 6.84
CA VAL A 104 -11.95 -0.47 5.62
C VAL A 104 -12.31 0.99 5.87
N LEU A 105 -11.89 1.86 4.97
CA LEU A 105 -12.25 3.27 4.97
C LEU A 105 -13.24 3.53 3.85
N ASP A 106 -14.37 4.14 4.18
CA ASP A 106 -15.31 4.70 3.21
C ASP A 106 -14.79 6.05 2.72
N LEU A 107 -14.53 6.14 1.41
CA LEU A 107 -13.98 7.33 0.74
C LEU A 107 -15.02 8.02 -0.14
N SER A 108 -16.27 7.54 -0.18
CA SER A 108 -17.33 8.11 -1.03
C SER A 108 -17.64 9.58 -0.75
N GLY A 109 -17.30 10.07 0.45
CA GLY A 109 -17.44 11.47 0.84
C GLY A 109 -16.33 12.41 0.34
N PHE A 110 -15.24 11.89 -0.25
CA PHE A 110 -14.15 12.71 -0.76
C PHE A 110 -14.47 13.28 -2.15
N PRO A 111 -13.96 14.49 -2.51
CA PRO A 111 -14.13 15.04 -3.85
C PRO A 111 -13.54 14.17 -4.96
N ASP A 112 -12.46 13.44 -4.64
CA ASP A 112 -11.83 12.45 -5.51
C ASP A 112 -11.46 11.21 -4.67
N PRO A 113 -12.36 10.22 -4.57
CA PRO A 113 -12.14 9.02 -3.76
C PRO A 113 -10.95 8.18 -4.23
N ARG A 114 -10.64 8.20 -5.53
CA ARG A 114 -9.46 7.50 -6.07
C ARG A 114 -8.18 8.16 -5.57
N ARG A 115 -8.09 9.48 -5.64
CA ARG A 115 -6.94 10.23 -5.11
C ARG A 115 -6.80 10.09 -3.59
N ALA A 116 -7.92 9.97 -2.87
CA ALA A 116 -7.90 9.67 -1.44
C ALA A 116 -7.28 8.28 -1.18
N ALA A 117 -7.67 7.26 -1.94
CA ALA A 117 -7.07 5.92 -1.87
C ALA A 117 -5.58 5.91 -2.23
N GLU A 118 -5.16 6.69 -3.24
CA GLU A 118 -3.73 6.87 -3.58
C GLU A 118 -2.94 7.49 -2.42
N THR A 119 -3.52 8.48 -1.75
CA THR A 119 -2.91 9.13 -0.58
C THR A 119 -2.73 8.13 0.57
N LEU A 120 -3.72 7.28 0.83
CA LEU A 120 -3.61 6.17 1.79
C LEU A 120 -2.49 5.21 1.40
N ALA A 121 -2.44 4.78 0.13
CA ALA A 121 -1.43 3.85 -0.36
C ALA A 121 0.00 4.42 -0.21
N PHE A 122 0.25 5.65 -0.65
CA PHE A 122 1.59 6.25 -0.56
C PHE A 122 2.04 6.51 0.88
N THR A 123 1.12 6.93 1.74
CA THR A 123 1.39 7.08 3.18
C THR A 123 1.74 5.73 3.80
N GLY A 124 0.95 4.69 3.51
CA GLY A 124 1.20 3.32 3.95
C GLY A 124 2.54 2.76 3.48
N MET A 125 2.93 3.00 2.22
CA MET A 125 4.25 2.61 1.69
C MET A 125 5.41 3.26 2.47
N GLY A 126 5.30 4.56 2.77
CA GLY A 126 6.36 5.27 3.49
C GLY A 126 6.46 4.90 4.97
N VAL A 127 5.32 4.61 5.60
CA VAL A 127 5.20 4.13 6.99
C VAL A 127 5.74 2.71 7.15
N ALA A 128 5.40 1.80 6.22
CA ALA A 128 5.77 0.38 6.28
C ALA A 128 7.27 0.10 6.00
N ARG A 129 8.12 1.14 5.91
CA ARG A 129 9.54 0.96 5.62
C ARG A 129 10.16 -0.07 6.57
N PRO A 130 10.89 -1.08 6.06
CA PRO A 130 11.61 -1.99 6.91
C PRO A 130 12.65 -1.20 7.71
N THR A 131 12.54 -1.24 9.04
CA THR A 131 13.52 -0.68 9.98
C THR A 131 14.81 -1.51 10.04
N ASP A 132 14.84 -2.68 9.39
CA ASP A 132 16.01 -3.55 9.38
C ASP A 132 16.98 -3.19 8.24
N THR A 133 18.07 -2.54 8.61
CA THR A 133 19.19 -2.18 7.72
C THR A 133 20.18 -3.33 7.51
N SER A 134 19.95 -4.51 8.10
CA SER A 134 20.86 -5.66 8.03
C SER A 134 20.52 -6.70 6.96
N ALA A 135 19.32 -6.67 6.38
CA ALA A 135 18.92 -7.56 5.28
C ALA A 135 19.28 -6.96 3.90
N PRO A 136 19.78 -7.75 2.93
CA PRO A 136 20.08 -7.26 1.59
C PRO A 136 18.82 -6.66 0.95
N ARG A 137 18.91 -5.40 0.52
CA ARG A 137 17.85 -4.59 -0.07
C ARG A 137 17.22 -5.27 -1.30
N ARG A 138 16.22 -6.13 -1.12
CA ARG A 138 15.55 -6.87 -2.21
C ARG A 138 14.01 -7.00 -2.10
N GLY A 139 13.36 -6.21 -1.25
CA GLY A 139 11.90 -6.09 -1.22
C GLY A 139 11.46 -4.72 -1.68
N ARG A 140 10.83 -4.60 -2.85
CA ARG A 140 10.16 -3.37 -3.28
C ARG A 140 8.66 -3.63 -3.23
N LEU A 141 7.94 -2.78 -2.49
CA LEU A 141 6.48 -2.78 -2.49
C LEU A 141 5.96 -2.51 -3.90
N LEU A 142 5.08 -3.36 -4.38
CA LEU A 142 4.30 -3.11 -5.59
C LEU A 142 2.89 -2.71 -5.15
N TRP A 143 2.49 -1.51 -5.57
CA TRP A 143 1.09 -1.10 -5.59
C TRP A 143 0.47 -1.72 -6.85
N CYS A 144 -0.57 -2.54 -6.67
CA CYS A 144 -1.41 -2.99 -7.77
C CYS A 144 -2.59 -2.04 -7.88
N THR A 145 -2.51 -1.02 -8.74
CA THR A 145 -3.66 -0.20 -9.16
C THR A 145 -4.71 -0.99 -9.94
N SER A 146 -4.38 -2.21 -10.38
CA SER A 146 -5.12 -2.96 -11.40
C SER A 146 -5.56 -4.35 -10.94
N CYS A 147 -5.60 -4.63 -9.64
CA CYS A 147 -6.11 -5.90 -9.14
C CYS A 147 -7.65 -5.85 -9.00
N LEU A 148 -8.28 -5.51 -10.14
CA LEU A 148 -9.61 -5.82 -10.72
C LEU A 148 -10.19 -4.61 -11.48
#